data_AF-A0A673B0R1-F1
#
_entry.id   AF-A0A673B0R1-F1
#
_cell.length_a   1.000
_cell.length_b   1.000
_cell.length_c   1.000
_cell.angle_alpha   90.00
_cell.angle_beta   90.00
_cell.angle_gamma   90.00
#
_symmetry.space_group_name_H-M   'P 1'
#
loop_
_entity.id
_entity.type
_entity.pdbx_description
1 polymer ?
#
loop_
_entity_poly.entity_id
_entity_poly.type
_entity_poly.pdbx_seq_one_letter_code
_entity_poly.pdbx_strand_id
1 'polypeptide(L)'
;CFSSRLVESAEHLFLFLFLSFQRFSTEGSAPRPVIGPDSVEVLGYSYPRDDFTNVTPKILEKVGRNLHNQSHHPLWLIKERIKAHFYSSYMGRWGNPLFSVHDNLSPVVTVEQNFDRSEDPINSVSIIHSSPVAECLPLVVSRATMLRAHTSAHQSDLVRSGLDAFLLAGDVYRRDEIDGVRLFSNHELFSQVKDGHQLSLFESGGRRTPQKQETHTLEAVKLVEFNLKQTLTRLITNLFGGETMATGAESALTDGLENEIIDVKNEDLGKT
;
A
#
# COMPACT_ATOMS: atom_id res chain seq x y z
N CYS A 1 22.81 -39.56 6.11
CA CYS A 1 22.84 -39.67 4.63
C CYS A 1 21.68 -38.82 4.11
N PHE A 2 21.89 -37.49 4.12
CA PHE A 2 21.99 -36.68 2.89
C PHE A 2 20.65 -36.71 2.12
N SER A 3 19.76 -35.74 2.35
CA SER A 3 19.90 -34.34 1.91
C SER A 3 20.45 -34.30 0.49
N SER A 4 19.56 -34.22 -0.51
CA SER A 4 19.94 -33.83 -1.89
C SER A 4 18.77 -33.79 -2.87
N ARG A 5 17.65 -34.53 -2.68
CA ARG A 5 16.67 -34.69 -3.78
C ARG A 5 15.48 -33.73 -3.84
N LEU A 6 15.43 -32.71 -2.97
CA LEU A 6 14.39 -31.66 -3.02
C LEU A 6 14.92 -30.26 -3.37
N VAL A 7 16.24 -30.12 -3.54
CA VAL A 7 16.88 -28.85 -3.94
C VAL A 7 17.10 -28.79 -5.46
N GLU A 8 17.19 -29.93 -6.16
CA GLU A 8 17.46 -29.95 -7.62
C GLU A 8 16.24 -29.64 -8.51
N SER A 9 15.01 -29.73 -7.99
CA SER A 9 13.81 -29.41 -8.80
C SER A 9 13.44 -27.92 -8.80
N ALA A 10 13.97 -27.12 -7.86
CA ALA A 10 13.70 -25.69 -7.78
C ALA A 10 14.68 -24.86 -8.62
N GLU A 11 15.91 -25.33 -8.82
CA GLU A 11 16.91 -24.60 -9.62
C GLU A 11 16.61 -24.64 -11.12
N HIS A 12 15.99 -25.71 -11.63
CA HIS A 12 15.61 -25.79 -13.04
C HIS A 12 14.40 -24.92 -13.40
N LEU A 13 13.48 -24.68 -12.46
CA LEU A 13 12.36 -23.75 -12.67
C LEU A 13 12.82 -22.28 -12.59
N PHE A 14 13.81 -21.99 -11.73
CA PHE A 14 14.40 -20.66 -11.61
C PHE A 14 15.26 -20.29 -12.83
N LEU A 15 15.98 -21.25 -13.42
CA LEU A 15 16.72 -21.06 -14.67
C LEU A 15 15.81 -20.88 -15.90
N PHE A 16 14.64 -21.54 -15.96
CA PHE A 16 13.69 -21.35 -17.08
C PHE A 16 12.99 -19.98 -17.07
N LEU A 17 12.75 -19.41 -15.88
CA LEU A 17 12.25 -18.04 -15.74
C LEU A 17 13.34 -16.97 -15.96
N PHE A 18 14.60 -17.26 -15.62
CA PHE A 18 15.71 -16.34 -15.91
C PHE A 18 16.13 -16.32 -17.38
N LEU A 19 16.03 -17.45 -18.09
CA LEU A 19 16.42 -17.54 -19.51
C LEU A 19 15.41 -16.92 -20.48
N SER A 20 14.22 -16.53 -20.00
CA SER A 20 13.28 -15.73 -20.80
C SER A 20 13.56 -14.22 -20.76
N PHE A 21 14.53 -13.76 -19.95
CA PHE A 21 14.83 -12.33 -19.76
C PHE A 21 16.26 -11.89 -20.12
N GLN A 22 17.07 -12.75 -20.74
CA GLN A 22 18.35 -12.34 -21.34
C GLN A 22 18.40 -12.58 -22.85
N ARG A 23 17.74 -11.67 -23.57
CA ARG A 23 18.24 -11.16 -24.85
C ARG A 23 18.31 -9.63 -24.78
N PHE A 24 19.16 -9.11 -23.90
CA PHE A 24 19.74 -7.79 -24.15
C PHE A 24 20.86 -7.99 -25.16
N SER A 25 20.49 -7.92 -26.44
CA SER A 25 21.46 -7.60 -27.48
C SER A 25 21.86 -6.15 -27.27
N THR A 26 23.16 -5.96 -27.09
CA THR A 26 23.85 -4.68 -27.19
C THR A 26 23.49 -3.98 -28.51
N GLU A 27 23.32 -2.66 -28.42
CA GLU A 27 22.90 -1.72 -29.48
C GLU A 27 21.40 -1.74 -29.87
N GLY A 28 20.64 -0.92 -29.15
CA GLY A 28 19.29 -0.50 -29.55
C GLY A 28 18.86 0.64 -28.64
N SER A 29 18.56 1.80 -29.23
CA SER A 29 18.02 2.97 -28.54
C SER A 29 16.93 2.56 -27.55
N ALA A 30 17.07 2.91 -26.27
CA ALA A 30 16.01 2.71 -25.28
C ALA A 30 14.71 3.31 -25.83
N PRO A 31 13.56 2.60 -25.76
CA PRO A 31 12.30 3.17 -26.21
C PRO A 31 12.04 4.41 -25.37
N ARG A 32 12.10 5.58 -26.03
CA ARG A 32 11.73 6.84 -25.40
C ARG A 32 10.27 6.70 -24.98
N PRO A 33 9.86 7.12 -23.77
CA PRO A 33 8.44 7.18 -23.44
C PRO A 33 7.77 8.13 -24.42
N VAL A 34 7.01 7.58 -25.37
CA VAL A 34 6.38 8.32 -26.45
C VAL A 34 4.99 8.71 -25.98
N ILE A 35 4.81 9.97 -25.57
CA ILE A 35 3.48 10.57 -25.66
C ILE A 35 3.23 10.75 -27.14
N GLY A 36 2.49 9.80 -27.72
CA GLY A 36 2.00 9.88 -29.08
C GLY A 36 0.85 10.88 -29.21
N PRO A 37 0.41 11.16 -30.45
CA PRO A 37 -0.78 11.98 -30.67
C PRO A 37 -2.03 11.36 -30.01
N ASP A 38 -2.19 10.04 -30.11
CA ASP A 38 -3.42 9.33 -29.70
C ASP A 38 -3.22 8.39 -28.50
N SER A 39 -1.98 8.15 -28.07
CA SER A 39 -1.69 7.21 -26.98
C SER A 39 -0.49 7.62 -26.12
N VAL A 40 -0.45 7.09 -24.90
CA VAL A 40 0.68 7.19 -23.98
C VAL A 40 1.18 5.80 -23.66
N GLU A 41 2.48 5.56 -23.84
CA GLU A 41 3.12 4.31 -23.44
C GLU A 41 3.70 4.39 -22.02
N VAL A 42 3.30 3.45 -21.16
CA VAL A 42 3.80 3.33 -19.78
C VAL A 42 4.14 1.87 -19.49
N LEU A 43 5.40 1.59 -19.14
CA LEU A 43 5.91 0.25 -18.82
C LEU A 43 5.61 -0.82 -19.91
N GLY A 44 5.61 -0.43 -21.18
CA GLY A 44 5.35 -1.33 -22.32
C GLY A 44 3.86 -1.52 -22.65
N TYR A 45 2.95 -0.84 -21.95
CA TYR A 45 1.52 -0.84 -22.23
C TYR A 45 1.11 0.49 -22.86
N SER A 46 0.25 0.43 -23.89
CA SER A 46 -0.30 1.61 -24.56
C SER A 46 -1.67 1.96 -24.01
N TYR A 47 -1.84 3.20 -23.58
CA TYR A 47 -3.10 3.74 -23.05
C TYR A 47 -3.64 4.80 -24.00
N PRO A 48 -4.96 4.84 -24.27
CA PRO A 48 -5.56 5.85 -25.13
C PRO A 48 -5.46 7.22 -24.47
N ARG A 49 -5.09 8.23 -25.25
CA ARG A 49 -5.10 9.61 -24.81
C ARG A 49 -6.49 10.20 -24.94
N ASP A 50 -6.85 11.06 -23.99
CA ASP A 50 -8.10 11.81 -23.98
C ASP A 50 -7.93 13.19 -23.34
N ASP A 51 -9.04 13.92 -23.21
CA ASP A 51 -9.10 15.27 -22.66
C ASP A 51 -8.66 15.36 -21.19
N PHE A 52 -8.56 14.23 -20.48
CA PHE A 52 -8.13 14.17 -19.08
C PHE A 52 -6.65 13.88 -18.94
N THR A 53 -5.98 13.45 -20.00
CA THR A 53 -4.59 13.03 -19.97
C THR A 53 -3.68 14.21 -19.66
N ASN A 54 -3.04 14.19 -18.48
CA ASN A 54 -2.20 15.29 -17.99
C ASN A 54 -0.77 14.87 -17.59
N VAL A 55 -0.41 13.59 -17.82
CA VAL A 55 0.96 13.09 -17.62
C VAL A 55 1.95 13.79 -18.56
N THR A 56 3.14 14.09 -18.05
CA THR A 56 4.21 14.75 -18.82
C THR A 56 5.36 13.79 -19.09
N PRO A 57 6.15 13.98 -20.17
CA PRO A 57 7.30 13.12 -20.45
C PRO A 57 8.29 13.05 -19.27
N LYS A 58 8.50 14.19 -18.58
CA LYS A 58 9.36 14.30 -17.39
C LYS A 58 8.90 13.41 -16.22
N ILE A 59 7.59 13.20 -16.08
CA ILE A 59 7.04 12.31 -15.05
C ILE A 59 7.19 10.86 -15.51
N LEU A 60 6.87 10.57 -16.78
CA LEU A 60 6.99 9.22 -17.36
C LEU A 60 8.44 8.69 -17.31
N GLU A 61 9.45 9.54 -17.49
CA GLU A 61 10.87 9.17 -17.33
C GLU A 61 11.26 8.70 -15.91
N LYS A 62 10.43 9.00 -14.91
CA LYS A 62 10.64 8.54 -13.52
C LYS A 62 9.95 7.21 -13.25
N VAL A 63 8.94 6.85 -14.04
CA VAL A 63 8.20 5.59 -13.90
C VAL A 63 9.14 4.41 -14.14
N GLY A 64 9.10 3.44 -13.23
CA GLY A 64 9.95 2.25 -13.31
C GLY A 64 11.38 2.43 -12.78
N ARG A 65 11.77 3.61 -12.27
CA ARG A 65 13.06 3.80 -11.58
C ARG A 65 13.18 2.93 -10.33
N ASN A 66 12.06 2.71 -9.63
CA ASN A 66 11.93 1.83 -8.47
C ASN A 66 13.06 2.00 -7.45
N LEU A 67 13.34 3.24 -7.05
CA LEU A 67 14.47 3.58 -6.17
C LEU A 67 14.39 2.85 -4.82
N HIS A 68 13.19 2.54 -4.34
CA HIS A 68 12.93 1.73 -3.14
C HIS A 68 13.36 0.25 -3.30
N ASN A 69 13.62 -0.20 -4.52
CA ASN A 69 14.11 -1.54 -4.85
C ASN A 69 15.57 -1.56 -5.32
N GLN A 70 16.23 -0.41 -5.40
CA GLN A 70 17.65 -0.32 -5.76
C GLN A 70 18.53 -0.57 -4.54
N SER A 71 19.30 -1.66 -4.55
CA SER A 71 20.21 -2.00 -3.45
C SER A 71 21.12 -0.82 -3.09
N HIS A 72 21.30 -0.59 -1.79
CA HIS A 72 22.08 0.51 -1.21
C HIS A 72 21.52 1.92 -1.42
N HIS A 73 20.37 2.09 -2.10
CA HIS A 73 19.67 3.38 -2.13
C HIS A 73 19.09 3.69 -0.73
N PRO A 74 19.08 4.96 -0.27
CA PRO A 74 18.54 5.31 1.05
C PRO A 74 17.09 4.84 1.28
N LEU A 75 16.23 4.98 0.27
CA LEU A 75 14.84 4.49 0.33
C LEU A 75 14.77 2.97 0.47
N TRP A 76 15.66 2.24 -0.21
CA TRP A 76 15.76 0.79 -0.06
C TRP A 76 16.25 0.42 1.34
N LEU A 77 17.25 1.12 1.89
CA LEU A 77 17.75 0.88 3.24
C LEU A 77 16.66 1.07 4.31
N ILE A 78 15.86 2.15 4.19
CA ILE A 78 14.72 2.40 5.08
C ILE A 78 13.69 1.27 4.94
N LYS A 79 13.31 0.93 3.70
CA LYS A 79 12.37 -0.17 3.42
C LYS A 79 12.84 -1.48 4.04
N GLU A 80 14.11 -1.84 3.86
CA GLU A 80 14.67 -3.08 4.38
C GLU A 80 14.74 -3.10 5.91
N ARG A 81 15.03 -1.95 6.55
CA ARG A 81 14.97 -1.83 8.02
C ARG A 81 13.56 -1.98 8.56
N ILE A 82 12.58 -1.33 7.94
CA ILE A 82 11.16 -1.48 8.29
C ILE A 82 10.77 -2.95 8.12
N LYS A 83 11.07 -3.55 6.96
CA LYS A 83 10.79 -4.97 6.69
C LYS A 83 11.41 -5.88 7.75
N ALA A 84 12.68 -5.68 8.08
CA ALA A 84 13.38 -6.47 9.09
C ALA A 84 12.72 -6.34 10.48
N HIS A 85 12.36 -5.12 10.89
CA HIS A 85 11.65 -4.89 12.15
C HIS A 85 10.31 -5.63 12.20
N PHE A 86 9.53 -5.55 11.12
CA PHE A 86 8.24 -6.24 11.05
C PHE A 86 8.42 -7.76 11.05
N TYR A 87 9.39 -8.28 10.30
CA TYR A 87 9.67 -9.71 10.24
C TYR A 87 10.14 -10.26 11.58
N SER A 88 10.94 -9.52 12.35
CA SER A 88 11.42 -9.99 13.65
C SER A 88 10.40 -9.80 14.78
N SER A 89 9.60 -8.73 14.73
CA SER A 89 8.76 -8.31 15.86
C SER A 89 7.32 -8.80 15.75
N TYR A 90 6.87 -9.16 14.55
CA TYR A 90 5.51 -9.60 14.27
C TYR A 90 5.57 -10.95 13.54
N MET A 91 5.78 -12.00 14.33
CA MET A 91 5.77 -13.39 13.87
C MET A 91 4.38 -13.99 14.03
N GLY A 92 3.94 -14.75 13.03
CA GLY A 92 2.75 -15.59 13.10
C GLY A 92 2.93 -16.77 14.04
N ARG A 93 1.84 -17.50 14.29
CA ARG A 93 1.78 -18.65 15.22
C ARG A 93 2.84 -19.72 14.94
N TRP A 94 3.23 -19.90 13.68
CA TRP A 94 4.18 -20.93 13.24
C TRP A 94 5.60 -20.40 12.98
N GLY A 95 5.90 -19.18 13.42
CA GLY A 95 7.24 -18.58 13.28
C GLY A 95 7.55 -18.00 11.90
N ASN A 96 6.56 -17.92 11.00
CA ASN A 96 6.66 -17.17 9.76
C ASN A 96 6.37 -15.67 10.01
N PRO A 97 6.97 -14.74 9.24
CA PRO A 97 6.58 -13.33 9.30
C PRO A 97 5.07 -13.17 9.09
N LEU A 98 4.44 -12.33 9.90
CA LEU A 98 3.01 -12.04 9.79
C LEU A 98 2.70 -11.21 8.54
N PHE A 99 3.57 -10.27 8.20
CA PHE A 99 3.35 -9.34 7.09
C PHE A 99 3.98 -9.85 5.79
N SER A 100 3.17 -9.98 4.76
CA SER A 100 3.67 -10.07 3.38
C SER A 100 4.21 -8.71 2.92
N VAL A 101 5.13 -8.69 1.96
CA VAL A 101 5.72 -7.43 1.44
C VAL A 101 5.46 -7.35 -0.04
N HIS A 102 4.87 -6.24 -0.47
CA HIS A 102 4.54 -5.95 -1.86
C HIS A 102 5.20 -4.64 -2.26
N ASP A 103 6.30 -4.73 -3.00
CA ASP A 103 7.12 -3.57 -3.38
C ASP A 103 7.32 -3.41 -4.89
N ASN A 104 6.64 -4.22 -5.70
CA ASN A 104 6.77 -4.25 -7.16
C ASN A 104 5.42 -4.19 -7.88
N LEU A 105 4.42 -3.56 -7.27
CA LEU A 105 3.10 -3.35 -7.87
C LEU A 105 3.16 -2.24 -8.94
N SER A 106 2.41 -2.40 -10.03
CA SER A 106 2.32 -1.41 -11.09
C SER A 106 1.86 -0.05 -10.55
N PRO A 107 2.54 1.05 -10.88
CA PRO A 107 2.09 2.39 -10.49
C PRO A 107 0.88 2.87 -11.28
N VAL A 108 0.53 2.21 -12.40
CA VAL A 108 -0.70 2.50 -13.15
C VAL A 108 -1.86 1.77 -12.49
N VAL A 109 -2.85 2.52 -12.03
CA VAL A 109 -4.07 2.04 -11.36
C VAL A 109 -5.30 2.61 -12.04
N THR A 110 -6.46 1.98 -11.84
CA THR A 110 -7.73 2.57 -12.25
C THR A 110 -8.08 3.75 -11.37
N VAL A 111 -8.92 4.65 -11.88
CA VAL A 111 -9.46 5.77 -11.07
C VAL A 111 -10.21 5.22 -9.85
N GLU A 112 -10.99 4.15 -10.00
CA GLU A 112 -11.71 3.50 -8.88
C GLU A 112 -10.76 2.90 -7.83
N GLN A 113 -9.61 2.37 -8.23
CA GLN A 113 -8.62 1.87 -7.27
C GLN A 113 -8.01 3.00 -6.45
N ASN A 114 -7.81 4.17 -7.04
CA ASN A 114 -7.09 5.27 -6.40
C ASN A 114 -7.98 6.16 -5.52
N PHE A 115 -9.26 6.31 -5.86
CA PHE A 115 -10.23 7.07 -5.07
C PHE A 115 -11.08 6.10 -4.26
N ASP A 116 -11.28 6.38 -2.97
CA ASP A 116 -12.17 5.58 -2.14
C ASP A 116 -13.57 5.51 -2.78
N ARG A 117 -14.19 4.32 -2.79
CA ARG A 117 -15.54 4.11 -3.33
C ARG A 117 -16.62 4.99 -2.69
N SER A 118 -16.31 5.66 -1.57
CA SER A 118 -17.20 6.66 -0.98
C SER A 118 -17.32 7.93 -1.83
N GLU A 119 -16.41 8.15 -2.78
CA GLU A 119 -16.53 9.20 -3.78
C GLU A 119 -17.14 8.60 -5.06
N ASP A 120 -18.32 9.08 -5.45
CA ASP A 120 -18.94 8.68 -6.71
C ASP A 120 -17.95 8.91 -7.87
N PRO A 121 -17.70 7.92 -8.75
CA PRO A 121 -16.72 8.03 -9.84
C PRO A 121 -16.97 9.23 -10.76
N ILE A 122 -18.23 9.60 -10.94
CA ILE A 122 -18.67 10.78 -11.71
C ILE A 122 -18.24 12.08 -11.02
N ASN A 123 -18.26 12.11 -9.68
CA ASN A 123 -17.81 13.24 -8.88
C ASN A 123 -16.28 13.30 -8.79
N SER A 124 -15.56 12.18 -8.70
CA SER A 124 -14.08 12.19 -8.71
C SER A 124 -13.54 12.73 -10.04
N VAL A 125 -14.15 12.34 -11.16
CA VAL A 125 -13.84 12.88 -12.50
C VAL A 125 -14.21 14.38 -12.58
N SER A 126 -15.28 14.82 -11.92
CA SER A 126 -15.67 16.23 -11.87
C SER A 126 -14.76 17.07 -10.96
N ILE A 127 -14.21 16.52 -9.87
CA ILE A 127 -13.18 17.16 -9.03
C ILE A 127 -11.93 17.42 -9.85
N ILE A 128 -11.53 16.47 -10.71
CA ILE A 128 -10.41 16.64 -11.64
C ILE A 128 -10.65 17.80 -12.62
N HIS A 129 -11.91 18.04 -13.02
CA HIS A 129 -12.30 19.15 -13.90
C HIS A 129 -12.54 20.48 -13.19
N SER A 130 -12.97 20.45 -11.93
CA SER A 130 -13.53 21.62 -11.23
C SER A 130 -12.57 22.21 -10.19
N SER A 131 -11.47 21.53 -9.87
CA SER A 131 -10.52 22.01 -8.89
C SER A 131 -9.75 23.22 -9.45
N PRO A 132 -9.92 24.44 -8.88
CA PRO A 132 -9.21 25.64 -9.33
C PRO A 132 -7.71 25.61 -8.96
N VAL A 133 -7.26 24.59 -8.23
CA VAL A 133 -5.88 24.42 -7.80
C VAL A 133 -5.25 23.32 -8.65
N ALA A 134 -4.67 23.72 -9.80
CA ALA A 134 -3.95 22.83 -10.71
C ALA A 134 -2.86 22.01 -9.98
N GLU A 135 -2.37 22.50 -8.84
CA GLU A 135 -1.31 21.92 -8.02
C GLU A 135 -1.71 20.64 -7.26
N CYS A 136 -2.99 20.30 -7.09
CA CYS A 136 -3.40 19.07 -6.40
C CYS A 136 -3.97 17.97 -7.30
N LEU A 137 -3.95 18.17 -8.63
CA LEU A 137 -4.59 17.24 -9.55
C LEU A 137 -3.83 15.90 -9.64
N PRO A 138 -4.55 14.76 -9.66
CA PRO A 138 -3.95 13.46 -9.91
C PRO A 138 -3.32 13.40 -11.31
N LEU A 139 -2.30 12.54 -11.46
CA LEU A 139 -1.61 12.34 -12.73
C LEU A 139 -2.32 11.27 -13.58
N VAL A 140 -3.20 11.72 -14.46
CA VAL A 140 -4.10 10.92 -15.27
C VAL A 140 -3.45 10.51 -16.59
N VAL A 141 -3.49 9.20 -16.86
CA VAL A 141 -3.00 8.59 -18.11
C VAL A 141 -4.11 8.48 -19.14
N SER A 142 -5.33 8.15 -18.69
CA SER A 142 -6.59 8.16 -19.44
C SER A 142 -7.76 8.33 -18.47
N ARG A 143 -8.98 8.58 -18.93
CA ARG A 143 -10.19 8.71 -18.11
C ARG A 143 -10.44 7.51 -17.21
N ALA A 144 -9.93 6.34 -17.57
CA ALA A 144 -10.04 5.11 -16.77
C ALA A 144 -8.82 4.84 -15.87
N THR A 145 -7.64 5.40 -16.18
CA THR A 145 -6.35 5.02 -15.56
C THR A 145 -5.48 6.20 -15.20
N MET A 146 -4.79 6.10 -14.08
CA MET A 146 -3.88 7.13 -13.58
C MET A 146 -2.62 6.54 -12.96
N LEU A 147 -1.60 7.36 -12.76
CA LEU A 147 -0.50 7.02 -11.87
C LEU A 147 -1.00 7.15 -10.42
N ARG A 148 -0.78 6.12 -9.61
CA ARG A 148 -1.28 6.07 -8.23
C ARG A 148 -0.77 7.26 -7.42
N ALA A 149 -1.68 7.88 -6.71
CA ALA A 149 -1.41 8.97 -5.80
C ALA A 149 -0.88 8.44 -4.46
N HIS A 150 -1.37 7.29 -4.01
CA HIS A 150 -1.00 6.69 -2.73
C HIS A 150 -0.77 5.18 -2.94
N THR A 151 -0.02 4.54 -2.04
CA THR A 151 0.06 3.08 -2.02
C THR A 151 -1.26 2.44 -1.59
N SER A 152 -2.15 3.21 -0.93
CA SER A 152 -3.50 2.77 -0.54
C SER A 152 -4.36 2.34 -1.71
N ALA A 153 -4.06 2.80 -2.93
CA ALA A 153 -4.74 2.38 -4.15
C ALA A 153 -4.74 0.86 -4.39
N HIS A 154 -3.85 0.12 -3.72
CA HIS A 154 -3.76 -1.35 -3.82
C HIS A 154 -4.39 -2.09 -2.63
N GLN A 155 -4.87 -1.38 -1.60
CA GLN A 155 -5.38 -2.01 -0.37
C GLN A 155 -6.59 -2.88 -0.65
N SER A 156 -7.61 -2.34 -1.31
CA SER A 156 -8.84 -3.08 -1.64
C SER A 156 -8.55 -4.38 -2.38
N ASP A 157 -7.60 -4.38 -3.32
CA ASP A 157 -7.24 -5.57 -4.10
C ASP A 157 -6.51 -6.60 -3.25
N LEU A 158 -5.57 -6.18 -2.41
CA LEU A 158 -4.81 -7.07 -1.54
C LEU A 158 -5.71 -7.69 -0.46
N VAL A 159 -6.64 -6.92 0.10
CA VAL A 159 -7.65 -7.43 1.03
C VAL A 159 -8.56 -8.43 0.36
N ARG A 160 -9.04 -8.12 -0.85
CA ARG A 160 -9.86 -9.05 -1.65
C ARG A 160 -9.11 -10.32 -2.04
N SER A 161 -7.78 -10.24 -2.16
CA SER A 161 -6.92 -11.42 -2.38
C SER A 161 -6.76 -12.30 -1.14
N GLY A 162 -7.29 -11.87 0.01
CA GLY A 162 -7.29 -12.62 1.27
C GLY A 162 -6.10 -12.32 2.17
N LEU A 163 -5.34 -11.24 1.91
CA LEU A 163 -4.24 -10.84 2.79
C LEU A 163 -4.77 -10.05 3.98
N ASP A 164 -4.46 -10.53 5.18
CA ASP A 164 -4.87 -9.89 6.43
C ASP A 164 -3.76 -8.97 7.00
N ALA A 165 -2.49 -9.19 6.60
CA ALA A 165 -1.35 -8.35 6.98
C ALA A 165 -0.33 -8.23 5.83
N PHE A 166 -0.09 -7.00 5.39
CA PHE A 166 0.82 -6.69 4.30
C PHE A 166 1.50 -5.32 4.47
N LEU A 167 2.71 -5.19 3.95
CA LEU A 167 3.46 -3.93 3.82
C LEU A 167 3.52 -3.55 2.34
N LEU A 168 3.18 -2.29 2.05
CA LEU A 168 3.27 -1.73 0.70
C LEU A 168 4.44 -0.74 0.62
N ALA A 169 5.27 -0.90 -0.40
CA ALA A 169 6.29 0.09 -0.75
C ALA A 169 6.21 0.37 -2.25
N GLY A 170 6.16 1.64 -2.63
CA GLY A 170 6.06 1.98 -4.04
C GLY A 170 6.32 3.46 -4.25
N ASP A 171 6.74 3.78 -5.47
CA ASP A 171 6.69 5.12 -6.01
C ASP A 171 5.25 5.61 -6.10
N VAL A 172 5.02 6.86 -5.70
CA VAL A 172 3.72 7.52 -5.76
C VAL A 172 3.84 8.84 -6.51
N TYR A 173 2.75 9.23 -7.15
CA TYR A 173 2.71 10.30 -8.13
C TYR A 173 1.67 11.33 -7.72
N ARG A 174 2.04 12.12 -6.71
CA ARG A 174 1.29 13.30 -6.28
C ARG A 174 2.18 14.52 -6.33
N ARG A 175 1.54 15.67 -6.18
CA ARG A 175 2.24 16.91 -5.86
C ARG A 175 2.40 17.13 -4.35
N ASP A 176 1.78 16.32 -3.47
CA ASP A 176 1.92 16.33 -1.98
C ASP A 176 1.67 14.94 -1.29
N GLU A 177 1.84 14.88 0.05
CA GLU A 177 2.20 13.78 1.02
C GLU A 177 1.53 12.36 1.01
N ILE A 178 2.03 11.45 1.88
CA ILE A 178 1.95 9.96 1.91
C ILE A 178 1.13 9.41 3.11
N ASP A 179 0.36 8.32 2.92
CA ASP A 179 -0.45 7.62 3.97
C ASP A 179 -0.18 6.09 4.05
N GLY A 180 -0.56 5.41 5.15
CA GLY A 180 -0.37 3.96 5.36
C GLY A 180 -1.53 3.28 6.12
N VAL A 181 -1.76 1.95 5.95
CA VAL A 181 -2.91 1.25 6.58
C VAL A 181 -2.53 -0.15 7.09
N ARG A 182 -3.19 -0.58 8.18
CA ARG A 182 -3.12 -1.94 8.73
C ARG A 182 -4.52 -2.43 9.14
N LEU A 183 -4.81 -3.71 8.89
CA LEU A 183 -6.10 -4.35 9.15
C LEU A 183 -5.98 -5.36 10.30
N PHE A 184 -7.12 -5.69 10.93
CA PHE A 184 -7.19 -6.62 12.07
C PHE A 184 -8.43 -7.52 11.97
N SER A 185 -8.25 -8.82 12.26
CA SER A 185 -9.37 -9.74 12.51
C SER A 185 -9.82 -9.74 13.98
N ASN A 186 -11.03 -10.23 14.28
CA ASN A 186 -11.55 -10.37 15.65
C ASN A 186 -10.57 -11.11 16.56
N HIS A 187 -10.07 -12.26 16.08
CA HIS A 187 -9.15 -13.11 16.85
C HIS A 187 -7.82 -12.39 17.10
N GLU A 188 -7.27 -11.68 16.11
CA GLU A 188 -6.00 -10.98 16.27
C GLU A 188 -6.12 -9.80 17.23
N LEU A 189 -7.17 -8.99 17.08
CA LEU A 189 -7.35 -7.78 17.86
C LEU A 189 -7.55 -8.11 19.35
N PHE A 190 -8.42 -9.07 19.67
CA PHE A 190 -8.79 -9.38 21.05
C PHE A 190 -7.93 -10.46 21.71
N SER A 191 -6.89 -10.96 21.03
CA SER A 191 -6.03 -12.06 21.51
C SER A 191 -5.38 -11.83 22.87
N GLN A 192 -5.15 -10.57 23.26
CA GLN A 192 -4.49 -10.20 24.52
C GLN A 192 -5.46 -9.65 25.58
N VAL A 193 -6.77 -9.63 25.31
CA VAL A 193 -7.80 -9.10 26.20
C VAL A 193 -8.45 -10.25 26.99
N LYS A 194 -8.58 -10.08 28.31
CA LYS A 194 -9.31 -11.03 29.16
C LYS A 194 -10.76 -11.12 28.71
N ASP A 195 -11.26 -12.33 28.49
CA ASP A 195 -12.58 -12.62 27.93
C ASP A 195 -12.82 -12.06 26.51
N GLY A 196 -11.75 -11.85 25.72
CA GLY A 196 -11.82 -11.30 24.36
C GLY A 196 -12.67 -12.09 23.35
N HIS A 197 -13.04 -13.34 23.65
CA HIS A 197 -13.97 -14.14 22.86
C HIS A 197 -15.43 -13.62 22.91
N GLN A 198 -15.75 -12.76 23.88
CA GLN A 198 -17.06 -12.11 24.01
C GLN A 198 -17.11 -10.73 23.34
N LEU A 199 -15.97 -10.24 22.84
CA LEU A 199 -15.87 -8.96 22.17
C LEU A 199 -16.04 -9.15 20.67
N SER A 200 -16.79 -8.23 20.06
CA SER A 200 -16.98 -8.17 18.61
C SER A 200 -16.35 -6.90 18.06
N LEU A 201 -15.79 -6.99 16.85
CA LEU A 201 -15.36 -5.84 16.06
C LEU A 201 -16.54 -4.93 15.73
N PHE A 202 -17.70 -5.54 15.46
CA PHE A 202 -18.88 -4.85 14.95
C PHE A 202 -20.05 -4.87 15.93
N GLU A 203 -20.86 -3.81 15.89
CA GLU A 203 -22.17 -3.68 16.54
C GLU A 203 -23.26 -3.31 15.53
N SER A 204 -24.49 -3.77 15.77
CA SER A 204 -25.64 -3.40 14.94
C SER A 204 -26.40 -2.22 15.55
N GLY A 205 -26.70 -1.20 14.72
CA GLY A 205 -27.49 -0.03 15.15
C GLY A 205 -26.71 1.04 15.92
N GLY A 206 -25.37 1.01 15.86
CA GLY A 206 -24.53 2.06 16.42
C GLY A 206 -24.66 3.39 15.67
N ARG A 207 -24.19 4.46 16.30
CA ARG A 207 -24.13 5.80 15.71
C ARG A 207 -22.68 6.23 15.56
N ARG A 208 -22.37 6.93 14.47
CA ARG A 208 -21.08 7.60 14.28
C ARG A 208 -20.89 8.64 15.39
N THR A 209 -19.78 8.56 16.09
CA THR A 209 -19.34 9.56 17.06
C THR A 209 -17.93 10.03 16.69
N PRO A 210 -17.40 11.12 17.29
CA PRO A 210 -16.00 11.49 17.07
C PRO A 210 -15.00 10.40 17.45
N GLN A 211 -15.41 9.40 18.24
CA GLN A 211 -14.54 8.34 18.75
C GLN A 211 -14.70 7.00 18.03
N LYS A 212 -15.76 6.80 17.22
CA LYS A 212 -15.99 5.53 16.51
C LYS A 212 -16.92 5.68 15.31
N GLN A 213 -16.75 4.79 14.33
CA GLN A 213 -17.69 4.63 13.23
C GLN A 213 -18.97 3.90 13.69
N GLU A 214 -20.03 4.00 12.89
CA GLU A 214 -21.37 3.52 13.20
C GLU A 214 -21.45 2.01 13.44
N THR A 215 -20.67 1.21 12.74
CA THR A 215 -20.66 -0.25 12.86
C THR A 215 -19.60 -0.78 13.81
N HIS A 216 -18.65 0.04 14.29
CA HIS A 216 -17.56 -0.43 15.15
C HIS A 216 -17.89 -0.30 16.64
N THR A 217 -17.51 -1.30 17.44
CA THR A 217 -17.57 -1.20 18.90
C THR A 217 -16.48 -0.25 19.41
N LEU A 218 -16.71 0.43 20.54
CA LEU A 218 -15.74 1.37 21.10
C LEU A 218 -14.47 0.63 21.56
N GLU A 219 -14.65 -0.58 22.09
CA GLU A 219 -13.59 -1.49 22.53
C GLU A 219 -12.66 -1.84 21.36
N ALA A 220 -13.23 -2.19 20.20
CA ALA A 220 -12.45 -2.47 18.99
C ALA A 220 -11.62 -1.26 18.57
N VAL A 221 -12.25 -0.08 18.47
CA VAL A 221 -11.56 1.15 18.05
C VAL A 221 -10.42 1.49 18.98
N LYS A 222 -10.64 1.46 20.31
CA LYS A 222 -9.58 1.79 21.28
C LYS A 222 -8.44 0.79 21.28
N LEU A 223 -8.71 -0.48 21.01
CA LEU A 223 -7.66 -1.48 20.93
C LEU A 223 -6.85 -1.38 19.64
N VAL A 224 -7.50 -1.08 18.51
CA VAL A 224 -6.81 -0.80 17.23
C VAL A 224 -5.96 0.46 17.36
N GLU A 225 -6.51 1.53 17.91
CA GLU A 225 -5.80 2.79 18.15
C GLU A 225 -4.55 2.57 18.99
N PHE A 226 -4.67 1.85 20.11
CA PHE A 226 -3.54 1.51 20.97
C PHE A 226 -2.49 0.68 20.22
N ASN A 227 -2.91 -0.35 19.47
CA ASN A 227 -1.99 -1.22 18.75
C ASN A 227 -1.24 -0.47 17.64
N LEU A 228 -1.91 0.45 16.94
CA LEU A 228 -1.33 1.29 15.91
C LEU A 228 -0.29 2.23 16.51
N LYS A 229 -0.64 2.98 17.56
CA LYS A 229 0.28 3.85 18.28
C LYS A 229 1.51 3.09 18.78
N GLN A 230 1.30 1.95 19.42
CA GLN A 230 2.40 1.12 19.91
C GLN A 230 3.30 0.60 18.79
N THR A 231 2.73 0.21 17.66
CA THR A 231 3.48 -0.29 16.49
C THR A 231 4.35 0.81 15.89
N LEU A 232 3.80 2.00 15.68
CA LEU A 232 4.53 3.15 15.14
C LEU A 232 5.63 3.62 16.10
N THR A 233 5.34 3.68 17.41
CA THR A 233 6.36 4.02 18.43
C THR A 233 7.51 3.03 18.43
N ARG A 234 7.23 1.72 18.36
CA ARG A 234 8.27 0.67 18.28
C ARG A 234 9.10 0.80 17.00
N LEU A 235 8.45 1.07 15.88
CA LEU A 235 9.12 1.26 14.59
C LEU A 235 10.08 2.46 14.65
N ILE A 236 9.62 3.61 15.12
CA ILE A 236 10.43 4.83 15.20
C ILE A 236 11.59 4.64 16.19
N THR A 237 11.31 4.02 17.34
CA THR A 237 12.36 3.69 18.33
C THR A 237 13.41 2.75 17.72
N ASN A 238 12.99 1.79 16.87
CA ASN A 238 13.91 0.90 16.17
C ASN A 238 14.75 1.62 15.10
N LEU A 239 14.16 2.58 14.38
CA LEU A 239 14.83 3.32 13.33
C LEU A 239 15.81 4.38 13.85
N PHE A 240 15.45 5.09 14.94
CA PHE A 240 16.16 6.29 15.41
C PHE A 240 16.73 6.17 16.84
N GLY A 241 16.48 5.07 17.56
CA GLY A 241 16.90 4.88 18.95
C GLY A 241 15.95 5.49 19.97
N GLY A 242 16.15 5.18 21.26
CA GLY A 242 15.26 5.62 22.36
C GLY A 242 15.44 7.07 22.80
N GLU A 243 16.59 7.70 22.49
CA GLU A 243 16.92 9.06 22.97
C GLU A 243 16.28 10.18 22.12
N THR A 244 15.90 9.91 20.87
CA THR A 244 15.31 10.90 19.94
C THR A 244 13.81 11.14 20.18
N MET A 245 13.13 10.29 20.95
CA MET A 245 11.69 10.41 21.24
C MET A 245 11.34 11.40 22.35
N ALA A 246 12.33 11.87 23.13
CA ALA A 246 12.10 12.80 24.25
C ALA A 246 11.73 14.23 23.83
N THR A 247 11.83 14.58 22.54
CA THR A 247 11.56 15.93 22.04
C THR A 247 10.71 15.89 20.76
N GLY A 248 9.38 15.87 20.91
CA GLY A 248 8.44 16.33 19.86
C GLY A 248 7.80 15.28 18.93
N ALA A 249 8.25 14.01 18.93
CA ALA A 249 7.66 12.98 18.06
C ALA A 249 6.32 12.42 18.59
N GLU A 250 6.14 12.39 19.91
CA GLU A 250 4.94 11.83 20.54
C GLU A 250 3.67 12.65 20.25
N SER A 251 3.78 13.98 20.12
CA SER A 251 2.67 14.87 19.75
C SER A 251 2.33 14.85 18.26
N ALA A 252 3.32 14.63 17.38
CA ALA A 252 3.09 14.60 15.93
C ALA A 252 2.39 13.30 15.49
N LEU A 253 2.66 12.18 16.16
CA LEU A 253 2.01 10.89 15.91
C LEU A 253 0.56 10.85 16.41
N THR A 254 0.22 11.60 17.46
CA THR A 254 -1.15 11.66 17.97
C THR A 254 -2.06 12.46 17.07
N ASP A 255 -1.57 13.56 16.49
CA ASP A 255 -2.40 14.50 15.71
C ASP A 255 -2.64 14.03 14.27
N GLY A 256 -1.71 13.27 13.66
CA GLY A 256 -1.86 12.76 12.29
C GLY A 256 -2.82 11.58 12.14
N LEU A 257 -3.01 10.79 13.21
CA LEU A 257 -3.82 9.56 13.19
C LEU A 257 -5.32 9.79 13.41
N GLU A 258 -5.75 11.01 13.76
CA GLU A 258 -7.17 11.31 13.98
C GLU A 258 -8.01 11.31 12.69
N ASN A 259 -7.37 11.24 11.51
CA ASN A 259 -8.04 11.27 10.20
C ASN A 259 -7.88 10.00 9.34
N GLU A 260 -7.18 8.96 9.80
CA GLU A 260 -7.04 7.72 9.02
C GLU A 260 -8.28 6.82 9.18
N ILE A 261 -8.96 6.55 8.07
CA ILE A 261 -10.07 5.61 7.99
C ILE A 261 -9.54 4.19 8.25
N ILE A 262 -9.85 3.64 9.42
CA ILE A 262 -9.68 2.23 9.73
C ILE A 262 -10.77 1.48 8.98
N ASP A 263 -10.43 0.87 7.85
CA ASP A 263 -11.31 -0.04 7.14
C ASP A 263 -11.17 -1.45 7.76
N VAL A 264 -12.27 -2.16 8.01
CA VAL A 264 -12.25 -3.48 8.64
C VAL A 264 -13.02 -4.45 7.75
N LYS A 265 -12.37 -5.56 7.41
CA LYS A 265 -12.90 -6.60 6.53
C LYS A 265 -14.23 -7.13 7.10
N ASN A 266 -15.31 -6.91 6.37
CA ASN A 266 -16.63 -7.45 6.70
C ASN A 266 -16.70 -8.88 6.15
N GLU A 267 -16.65 -9.90 7.02
CA GLU A 267 -16.60 -11.31 6.59
C GLU A 267 -17.98 -11.90 6.22
N ASP A 268 -19.06 -11.12 6.22
CA ASP A 268 -20.41 -11.64 5.90
C ASP A 268 -21.01 -11.06 4.61
N LEU A 269 -20.59 -11.61 3.46
CA LEU A 269 -21.39 -11.63 2.23
C LEU A 269 -21.24 -13.01 1.56
N GLY A 270 -21.85 -14.01 2.19
CA GLY A 270 -21.85 -15.38 1.68
C GLY A 270 -22.74 -16.31 2.47
N LYS A 271 -24.04 -15.97 2.62
CA LYS A 271 -25.17 -16.90 2.88
C LYS A 271 -26.49 -16.13 3.02
N THR A 272 -27.18 -15.92 1.90
CA THR A 272 -28.60 -16.29 1.71
C THR A 272 -28.90 -16.31 0.23
#